data_AF-A0A329TBE2-F1
#
_entry.id   AF-A0A329TBE2-F1
#
_cell.length_a   1.000
_cell.length_b   1.000
_cell.length_c   1.000
_cell.angle_alpha   90.00
_cell.angle_beta   90.00
_cell.angle_gamma   90.00
#
_symmetry.space_group_name_H-M   'P 1'
#
loop_
_entity.id
_entity.type
_entity.pdbx_description
1 polymer ?
#
loop_
_entity_poly.entity_id
_entity_poly.type
_entity_poly.pdbx_seq_one_letter_code
_entity_poly.pdbx_strand_id
1 'polypeptide(L)'
;MVRKTFSGREIIAVLTGFGYVPQSHRGSHVRLRYENEDTGEVRNVDVPLHSEVRIGTLRSIADQCGADDFRAWCEWIDEHG
;
A
#
# COMPACT_ATOMS: atom_id res chain seq x y z
N MET A 1 -2.40 16.36 12.47
CA MET A 1 -2.81 14.99 12.91
C MET A 1 -2.79 14.15 11.65
N VAL A 2 -2.12 12.99 11.67
CA VAL A 2 -1.96 12.15 10.46
C VAL A 2 -3.29 11.47 10.09
N ARG A 3 -3.72 11.60 8.83
CA ARG A 3 -4.90 10.91 8.28
C ARG A 3 -4.68 9.40 8.27
N LYS A 4 -5.71 8.60 8.56
CA LYS A 4 -5.64 7.12 8.61
C LYS A 4 -6.78 6.46 7.83
N THR A 5 -7.37 7.20 6.92
CA THR A 5 -8.59 6.84 6.20
C THR A 5 -8.33 7.09 4.73
N PHE A 6 -7.97 6.05 3.98
CA PHE A 6 -7.63 6.14 2.57
C PHE A 6 -8.53 5.21 1.76
N SER A 7 -8.83 5.57 0.53
CA SER A 7 -9.38 4.63 -0.44
C SER A 7 -8.30 3.68 -0.94
N GLY A 8 -8.71 2.51 -1.43
CA GLY A 8 -7.78 1.58 -2.06
C GLY A 8 -7.07 2.17 -3.27
N ARG A 9 -7.75 3.08 -3.99
CA ARG A 9 -7.20 3.73 -5.18
C ARG A 9 -6.08 4.72 -4.83
N GLU A 10 -6.25 5.51 -3.76
CA GLU A 10 -5.19 6.40 -3.24
C GLU A 10 -3.94 5.58 -2.89
N ILE A 11 -4.10 4.51 -2.11
CA ILE A 11 -2.97 3.64 -1.71
C ILE A 11 -2.27 3.05 -2.95
N ILE A 12 -3.02 2.51 -3.90
CA ILE A 12 -2.44 1.94 -5.14
C ILE A 12 -1.68 3.01 -5.91
N ALA A 13 -2.27 4.20 -6.10
CA ALA A 13 -1.64 5.29 -6.83
C ALA A 13 -0.28 5.66 -6.23
N VAL A 14 -0.24 5.87 -4.90
CA VAL A 14 1.03 6.16 -4.20
C VAL A 14 2.02 5.03 -4.40
N LEU A 15 1.67 3.79 -4.05
CA LEU A 15 2.59 2.65 -4.16
C LEU A 15 3.14 2.49 -5.58
N THR A 16 2.30 2.68 -6.61
CA THR A 16 2.76 2.60 -8.00
C THR A 16 3.72 3.72 -8.39
N GLY A 17 3.57 4.92 -7.82
CA GLY A 17 4.53 6.01 -7.96
C GLY A 17 5.91 5.69 -7.38
N PHE A 18 5.99 4.71 -6.47
CA PHE A 18 7.22 4.28 -5.80
C PHE A 18 7.67 2.87 -6.22
N GLY A 19 7.34 2.47 -7.45
CA GLY A 19 7.92 1.27 -8.07
C GLY A 19 7.18 -0.04 -7.77
N TYR A 20 6.04 -0.01 -7.07
CA TYR A 20 5.16 -1.17 -7.01
C TYR A 20 4.44 -1.36 -8.35
N VAL A 21 4.42 -2.57 -8.87
CA VAL A 21 3.80 -2.91 -10.16
C VAL A 21 2.55 -3.78 -9.95
N PRO A 22 1.38 -3.41 -10.49
CA PRO A 22 0.18 -4.25 -10.47
C PRO A 22 0.41 -5.58 -11.19
N GLN A 23 0.13 -6.69 -10.50
CA GLN A 23 0.29 -8.05 -11.03
C GLN A 23 -1.03 -8.68 -11.41
N SER A 24 -2.06 -8.48 -10.58
CA SER A 24 -3.39 -9.04 -10.86
C SER A 24 -4.48 -8.26 -10.16
N HIS A 25 -5.69 -8.36 -10.71
CA HIS A 25 -6.91 -7.84 -10.13
C HIS A 25 -7.90 -9.01 -9.98
N ARG A 26 -8.31 -9.31 -8.74
CA ARG A 26 -9.26 -10.38 -8.43
C ARG A 26 -10.36 -9.86 -7.51
N GLY A 27 -11.58 -9.88 -8.02
CA GLY A 27 -12.74 -9.36 -7.28
C GLY A 27 -12.53 -7.88 -6.93
N SER A 28 -12.55 -7.56 -5.65
CA SER A 28 -12.32 -6.20 -5.16
C SER A 28 -10.88 -5.96 -4.68
N HIS A 29 -9.90 -6.80 -5.03
CA HIS A 29 -8.51 -6.64 -4.60
C HIS A 29 -7.56 -6.53 -5.81
N VAL A 30 -6.58 -5.63 -5.68
CA VAL A 30 -5.43 -5.53 -6.58
C VAL A 30 -4.20 -6.01 -5.83
N ARG A 31 -3.46 -6.93 -6.44
CA ARG A 31 -2.15 -7.35 -5.95
C ARG A 31 -1.06 -6.54 -6.66
N LEU A 32 -0.23 -5.89 -5.86
CA LEU A 32 0.97 -5.16 -6.27
C LEU A 32 2.23 -5.96 -5.91
N ARG A 33 3.29 -5.83 -6.70
CA ARG A 33 4.61 -6.40 -6.41
C ARG A 33 5.67 -5.32 -6.48
N TYR A 34 6.54 -5.26 -5.48
CA TYR A 34 7.77 -4.50 -5.49
C TYR A 34 8.96 -5.46 -5.42
N GLU A 35 10.02 -5.14 -6.16
CA GLU A 35 11.25 -5.91 -6.21
C GLU A 35 12.43 -4.95 -6.14
N ASN A 36 13.29 -5.12 -5.14
CA ASN A 36 14.52 -4.36 -4.99
C ASN A 36 15.65 -5.13 -5.70
N GLU A 37 16.19 -4.57 -6.77
CA GLU A 37 17.24 -5.23 -7.57
C GLU A 37 18.57 -5.38 -6.81
N ASP A 38 18.88 -4.47 -5.89
CA ASP A 38 20.15 -4.47 -5.14
C ASP A 38 20.15 -5.52 -4.02
N THR A 39 19.01 -5.70 -3.34
CA THR A 39 18.89 -6.61 -2.18
C THR A 39 18.21 -7.94 -2.52
N GLY A 40 17.53 -8.01 -3.67
CA GLY A 40 16.66 -9.13 -4.03
C GLY A 40 15.37 -9.21 -3.21
N GLU A 41 15.07 -8.18 -2.40
CA GLU A 41 13.86 -8.16 -1.58
C GLU A 41 12.61 -8.06 -2.46
N VAL A 42 11.62 -8.92 -2.19
CA VAL A 42 10.34 -8.94 -2.89
C VAL A 42 9.21 -8.70 -1.90
N ARG A 43 8.34 -7.74 -2.22
CA ARG A 43 7.12 -7.46 -1.45
C ARG A 43 5.89 -7.67 -2.33
N ASN A 44 4.93 -8.44 -1.85
CA ASN A 44 3.63 -8.60 -2.50
C ASN A 44 2.57 -8.01 -1.58
N VAL A 45 1.78 -7.07 -2.11
CA VAL A 45 0.82 -6.28 -1.33
C VAL A 45 -0.57 -6.44 -1.93
N ASP A 46 -1.55 -6.84 -1.12
CA ASP A 46 -2.95 -6.94 -1.51
C ASP A 46 -3.76 -5.73 -1.02
N VAL A 47 -4.25 -4.91 -1.95
CA VAL A 47 -5.02 -3.69 -1.63
C VAL A 47 -6.49 -3.86 -2.04
N PRO A 48 -7.46 -3.69 -1.12
CA PRO A 48 -8.88 -3.70 -1.45
C PRO A 48 -9.31 -2.38 -2.11
N LEU A 49 -10.07 -2.45 -3.21
CA LEU A 49 -10.66 -1.33 -3.94
C LEU A 49 -11.95 -0.81 -3.27
N HIS A 50 -11.84 -0.38 -2.02
CA HIS A 50 -12.93 0.27 -1.29
C HIS A 50 -12.73 1.79 -1.28
N SER A 51 -13.82 2.56 -1.15
CA SER A 51 -13.76 4.01 -0.95
C SER A 51 -13.09 4.38 0.37
N GLU A 52 -13.12 3.46 1.35
CA GLU A 52 -12.42 3.57 2.61
C GLU A 52 -11.86 2.20 3.01
N VAL A 53 -10.57 2.16 3.31
CA VAL A 53 -9.88 0.97 3.84
C VAL A 53 -9.93 1.01 5.36
N ARG A 54 -10.49 -0.05 5.96
CA ARG A 54 -10.55 -0.20 7.42
C ARG A 54 -9.14 -0.16 8.02
N ILE A 55 -9.00 0.46 9.19
CA ILE A 55 -7.70 0.64 9.85
C ILE A 55 -6.88 -0.65 10.02
N GLY A 56 -7.53 -1.78 10.32
CA GLY A 56 -6.85 -3.08 10.44
C GLY A 56 -6.28 -3.58 9.11
N THR A 57 -7.00 -3.33 8.01
CA THR A 57 -6.52 -3.65 6.67
C THR A 57 -5.41 -2.68 6.24
N LEU A 58 -5.53 -1.40 6.59
CA LEU A 58 -4.50 -0.41 6.33
C LEU A 58 -3.17 -0.77 7.02
N ARG A 59 -3.23 -1.24 8.28
CA ARG A 59 -2.07 -1.78 9.00
C ARG A 59 -1.47 -2.99 8.30
N SER A 60 -2.29 -3.95 7.90
CA SER A 60 -1.81 -5.13 7.17
C SER A 60 -1.12 -4.77 5.85
N ILE A 61 -1.60 -3.74 5.15
CA ILE A 61 -0.95 -3.22 3.94
C ILE A 61 0.42 -2.61 4.30
N ALA A 62 0.51 -1.79 5.35
CA ALA A 62 1.78 -1.22 5.81
C ALA A 62 2.80 -2.32 6.16
N ASP A 63 2.36 -3.37 6.87
CA ASP A 63 3.21 -4.51 7.22
C ASP A 63 3.70 -5.26 5.96
N GLN A 64 2.82 -5.49 4.97
CA GLN A 64 3.19 -6.09 3.68
C GLN A 64 4.15 -5.19 2.88
N CYS A 65 4.08 -3.88 3.08
CA CYS A 65 5.03 -2.92 2.53
C CYS A 65 6.35 -2.88 3.31
N GLY A 66 6.50 -3.64 4.40
CA GLY A 66 7.71 -3.64 5.24
C GLY A 66 7.86 -2.38 6.09
N ALA A 67 6.76 -1.71 6.46
CA ALA A 67 6.82 -0.53 7.28
C ALA A 67 6.96 -0.87 8.78
N ASP A 68 8.03 -0.39 9.40
CA ASP A 68 8.26 -0.57 10.85
C ASP A 68 7.42 0.40 11.72
N ASP A 69 7.08 1.58 11.19
CA ASP A 69 6.24 2.57 11.85
C ASP A 69 4.97 2.86 11.03
N PHE A 70 3.84 2.35 11.52
CA PHE A 70 2.53 2.53 10.90
C PHE A 70 2.11 4.00 10.77
N ARG A 71 2.45 4.86 11.74
CA ARG A 71 2.08 6.28 11.70
C ARG A 71 2.88 6.99 10.62
N ALA A 72 4.19 6.76 10.55
CA ALA A 72 5.04 7.33 9.52
C ALA A 72 4.60 6.85 8.12
N TRP A 73 4.22 5.58 7.99
CA TRP A 73 3.67 5.06 6.74
C TRP A 73 2.35 5.75 6.33
N CYS A 74 1.44 6.01 7.27
CA CYS A 74 0.21 6.76 6.97
C CYS A 74 0.50 8.21 6.55
N GLU A 75 1.46 8.87 7.19
CA GLU A 75 1.89 10.22 6.85
C GLU A 75 2.47 10.27 5.44
N TRP A 76 3.32 9.29 5.11
CA TRP A 76 3.89 9.14 3.77
C TRP A 76 2.81 8.92 2.68
N ILE A 77 1.79 8.10 2.93
CA ILE A 77 0.66 7.95 1.99
C ILE A 77 -0.10 9.28 1.81
N ASP A 78 -0.36 10.01 2.90
CA ASP A 78 -1.10 11.29 2.88
C ASP A 78 -0.34 12.40 2.15
N GLU A 79 0.99 12.41 2.22
CA GLU A 79 1.85 13.39 1.54
C GLU A 79 1.95 13.16 0.03
N HIS A 80 1.67 11.93 -0.45
CA HIS A 80 1.89 11.54 -1.85
C HIS A 80 0.60 11.16 -2.60
N GLY A 81 -0.55 11.07 -1.92
CA GLY A 81 -1.84 10.65 -2.47
C GLY A 81 -2.76 11.80 -2.88
#